data_AF-A0A519YGP7-F1
#
_entry.id   AF-A0A519YGP7-F1
#
_cell.length_a   1.000
_cell.length_b   1.000
_cell.length_c   1.000
_cell.angle_alpha   90.00
_cell.angle_beta   90.00
_cell.angle_gamma   90.00
#
_symmetry.space_group_name_H-M   'P 1'
#
loop_
_entity.id
_entity.type
_entity.pdbx_description
1 polymer ?
#
loop_
_entity_poly.entity_id
_entity_poly.type
_entity_poly.pdbx_seq_one_letter_code
_entity_poly.pdbx_strand_id
1 'polypeptide(L)'
;MTPTQPTIYTDLSRFSVGDYKAGPSWKVLLWYAVHYFFFDSSLPWPYGFKARLLRWFGARVGQGLVIKPRVRVKNPWRLVIGDHCWLGEAVWIDNLANVRIGSHVTLSQGALLLTGNHDYTRSDFPYRLGEITLEDGVWVGA
;
A
#
# COMPACT_ATOMS: atom_id res chain seq x y z
N MET A 1 45.87 17.76 -2.04
CA MET A 1 45.05 16.62 -1.61
C MET A 1 43.61 17.06 -1.63
N THR A 2 42.79 16.46 -2.50
CA THR A 2 41.36 16.77 -2.62
C THR A 2 40.66 16.42 -1.31
N PRO A 3 39.82 17.30 -0.72
CA PRO A 3 39.06 16.93 0.47
C PRO A 3 38.16 15.75 0.12
N THR A 4 38.37 14.61 0.78
CA THR A 4 37.40 13.52 0.83
C THR A 4 36.12 14.10 1.42
N GLN A 5 35.12 14.34 0.58
CA GLN A 5 33.76 14.63 1.04
C GLN A 5 33.39 13.55 2.07
N PRO A 6 32.88 13.91 3.26
CA PRO A 6 32.44 12.91 4.22
C PRO A 6 31.37 12.05 3.54
N THR A 7 31.63 10.76 3.46
CA THR A 7 30.68 9.79 2.93
C THR A 7 29.42 9.88 3.77
N ILE A 8 28.34 10.41 3.21
CA ILE A 8 27.02 10.32 3.85
C ILE A 8 26.70 8.83 3.95
N TYR A 9 26.69 8.30 5.17
CA TYR A 9 26.32 6.92 5.45
C TYR A 9 24.98 6.91 6.17
N THR A 10 24.18 5.88 5.90
CA THR A 10 22.88 5.67 6.54
C THR A 10 23.07 5.19 7.98
N ASP A 11 22.60 5.97 8.94
CA ASP A 11 22.58 5.64 10.37
C ASP A 11 21.13 5.43 10.84
N LEU A 12 20.68 4.18 10.80
CA LEU A 12 19.31 3.82 11.16
C LEU A 12 19.00 3.99 12.66
N SER A 13 20.02 4.16 13.52
CA SER A 13 19.77 4.48 14.94
C SER A 13 19.17 5.88 15.13
N ARG A 14 19.34 6.75 14.12
CA ARG A 14 18.81 8.12 14.09
C ARG A 14 17.49 8.24 13.33
N PHE A 15 17.00 7.14 12.74
CA PHE A 15 15.75 7.15 12.00
C PHE A 15 14.58 7.52 12.91
N SER A 16 13.70 8.37 12.38
CA SER A 16 12.42 8.69 12.98
C SER A 16 11.35 8.70 11.89
N VAL A 17 10.14 8.28 12.26
CA VAL A 17 8.97 8.37 11.36
C VAL A 17 8.52 9.81 11.12
N GLY A 18 9.06 10.79 11.87
CA GLY A 18 8.70 12.20 11.77
C GLY A 18 7.21 12.42 12.03
N ASP A 19 6.57 13.23 11.18
CA ASP A 19 5.13 13.54 11.29
C ASP A 19 4.22 12.45 10.70
N TYR A 20 4.79 11.32 10.25
CA TYR A 20 4.01 10.22 9.73
C TYR A 20 3.09 9.63 10.80
N LYS A 21 1.80 9.58 10.48
CA LYS A 21 0.79 8.92 11.29
C LYS A 21 0.21 7.75 10.51
N ALA A 22 0.40 6.52 10.98
CA ALA A 22 -0.24 5.36 10.35
C ALA A 22 -1.77 5.44 10.45
N GLY A 23 -2.26 5.85 11.62
CA GLY A 23 -3.67 5.88 12.00
C GLY A 23 -3.79 5.56 13.49
N PRO A 24 -5.01 5.51 14.06
CA PRO A 24 -5.19 5.08 15.44
C PRO A 24 -4.63 3.66 15.66
N SER A 25 -3.80 3.45 16.69
CA SER A 25 -3.09 2.18 16.90
C SER A 25 -4.00 0.97 16.99
N TRP A 26 -5.19 1.11 17.62
CA TRP A 26 -6.18 0.04 17.70
C TRP A 26 -6.70 -0.37 16.31
N LYS A 27 -6.88 0.61 15.41
CA LYS A 27 -7.37 0.38 14.05
C LYS A 27 -6.31 -0.34 13.22
N VAL A 28 -5.04 0.07 13.39
CA VAL A 28 -3.89 -0.59 12.77
C VAL A 28 -3.78 -2.04 13.25
N LEU A 29 -3.84 -2.27 14.57
CA LEU A 29 -3.76 -3.61 15.16
C LEU A 29 -4.90 -4.52 14.68
N LEU A 30 -6.14 -4.02 14.71
CA LEU A 30 -7.29 -4.77 14.24
C LEU A 30 -7.18 -5.07 12.74
N TRP A 31 -6.69 -4.09 11.95
CA TRP A 31 -6.46 -4.29 10.53
C TRP A 31 -5.42 -5.38 10.30
N TYR A 32 -4.33 -5.43 11.06
CA TYR A 32 -3.33 -6.49 10.96
C TYR A 32 -3.96 -7.89 11.08
N ALA A 33 -4.81 -8.11 12.08
CA ALA A 33 -5.49 -9.39 12.26
C ALA A 33 -6.43 -9.73 11.08
N VAL A 34 -7.27 -8.77 10.67
CA VAL A 34 -8.19 -8.92 9.53
C VAL A 34 -7.44 -9.16 8.22
N HIS A 35 -6.37 -8.40 8.00
CA HIS A 35 -5.52 -8.46 6.82
C HIS A 35 -4.90 -9.85 6.64
N TYR A 36 -4.21 -10.36 7.66
CA TYR A 36 -3.53 -11.66 7.54
C TYR A 36 -4.51 -12.82 7.37
N PHE A 37 -5.69 -12.75 7.99
CA PHE A 37 -6.65 -13.85 7.90
C PHE A 37 -7.47 -13.83 6.59
N PHE A 38 -7.87 -12.64 6.12
CA PHE A 38 -8.78 -12.52 4.98
C PHE A 38 -8.10 -12.11 3.67
N PHE A 39 -7.01 -11.34 3.71
CA PHE A 39 -6.39 -10.73 2.52
C PHE A 39 -5.08 -11.42 2.14
N ASP A 40 -4.10 -11.45 3.05
CA ASP A 40 -2.81 -12.16 2.89
C ASP A 40 -2.91 -13.66 3.19
N SER A 41 -4.09 -14.23 2.89
CA SER A 41 -4.39 -15.64 3.06
C SER A 41 -4.55 -16.29 1.70
N SER A 42 -4.14 -17.55 1.62
CA SER A 42 -4.39 -18.41 0.45
C SER A 42 -5.84 -18.90 0.38
N LEU A 43 -6.65 -18.65 1.41
CA LEU A 43 -8.06 -19.04 1.42
C LEU A 43 -8.88 -18.25 0.39
N PRO A 44 -9.80 -18.91 -0.34
CA PRO A 44 -10.59 -18.28 -1.40
C PRO A 44 -11.80 -17.53 -0.83
N TRP A 45 -11.57 -16.56 0.06
CA TRP A 45 -12.66 -15.74 0.60
C TRP A 45 -13.42 -15.01 -0.51
N PRO A 46 -14.76 -14.94 -0.46
CA PRO A 46 -15.56 -14.27 -1.48
C PRO A 46 -15.15 -12.81 -1.68
N TYR A 47 -15.01 -12.37 -2.94
CA TYR A 47 -14.48 -11.04 -3.26
C TYR A 47 -15.34 -9.90 -2.70
N GLY A 48 -16.67 -10.03 -2.78
CA GLY A 48 -17.60 -9.05 -2.19
C GLY A 48 -17.47 -8.94 -0.67
N PHE A 49 -17.07 -10.01 0.02
CA PHE A 49 -16.79 -9.96 1.46
C PHE A 49 -15.48 -9.20 1.74
N LYS A 50 -14.39 -9.50 1.02
CA LYS A 50 -13.14 -8.74 1.13
C LYS A 50 -13.36 -7.24 0.82
N ALA A 51 -14.14 -6.92 -0.22
CA ALA A 51 -14.47 -5.54 -0.56
C ALA A 51 -15.25 -4.82 0.55
N ARG A 52 -16.19 -5.49 1.22
CA ARG A 52 -16.90 -4.93 2.39
C ARG A 52 -15.96 -4.68 3.57
N LEU A 53 -15.04 -5.61 3.86
CA LEU A 53 -14.03 -5.42 4.90
C LEU A 53 -13.16 -4.19 4.61
N LEU A 54 -12.67 -4.02 3.37
CA LEU A 54 -11.91 -2.82 3.00
C LEU A 54 -12.69 -1.53 3.28
N ARG A 55 -13.99 -1.50 2.91
CA ARG A 55 -14.87 -0.35 3.18
C ARG A 55 -15.03 -0.08 4.67
N TRP A 56 -15.23 -1.12 5.49
CA TRP A 56 -15.32 -0.97 6.96
C TRP A 56 -14.04 -0.40 7.57
N PHE A 57 -12.87 -0.72 7.01
CA PHE A 57 -11.61 -0.13 7.45
C PHE A 57 -11.31 1.26 6.83
N GLY A 58 -12.22 1.80 6.03
CA GLY A 58 -12.19 3.18 5.54
C GLY A 58 -11.70 3.34 4.10
N ALA A 59 -11.49 2.25 3.37
CA ALA A 59 -11.26 2.34 1.93
C ALA A 59 -12.53 2.79 1.21
N ARG A 60 -12.38 3.46 0.07
CA ARG A 60 -13.48 3.67 -0.89
C ARG A 60 -13.31 2.65 -2.00
N VAL A 61 -14.31 1.78 -2.18
CA VAL A 61 -14.24 0.69 -3.15
C VAL A 61 -15.52 0.67 -3.97
N GLY A 62 -15.39 0.74 -5.28
CA GLY A 62 -16.48 0.59 -6.25
C GLY A 62 -17.05 -0.82 -6.35
N GLN A 63 -17.91 -1.06 -7.32
CA GLN A 63 -18.53 -2.35 -7.58
C GLN A 63 -17.61 -3.27 -8.37
N GLY A 64 -17.88 -4.58 -8.35
CA GLY A 64 -17.19 -5.54 -9.22
C GLY A 64 -15.69 -5.74 -8.94
N LEU A 65 -15.19 -5.36 -7.75
CA LEU A 65 -13.80 -5.64 -7.36
C LEU A 65 -13.52 -7.14 -7.32
N VAL A 66 -12.54 -7.59 -8.11
CA VAL A 66 -11.93 -8.91 -8.00
C VAL A 66 -10.65 -8.79 -7.20
N ILE A 67 -10.54 -9.56 -6.12
CA ILE A 67 -9.37 -9.51 -5.23
C ILE A 67 -8.88 -10.93 -4.93
N LYS A 68 -7.80 -11.30 -5.62
CA LYS A 68 -7.22 -12.65 -5.56
C LYS A 68 -6.61 -12.96 -4.18
N PRO A 69 -6.23 -14.22 -3.92
CA PRO A 69 -5.51 -14.58 -2.70
C PRO A 69 -4.22 -13.78 -2.53
N ARG A 70 -3.76 -13.69 -1.28
CA ARG A 70 -2.48 -13.06 -0.92
C ARG A 70 -2.31 -11.58 -1.28
N VAL A 71 -3.39 -10.88 -1.63
CA VAL A 71 -3.34 -9.43 -1.85
C VAL A 71 -3.09 -8.73 -0.52
N ARG A 72 -2.11 -7.83 -0.48
CA ARG A 72 -1.71 -7.10 0.72
C ARG A 72 -2.06 -5.62 0.60
N VAL A 73 -2.68 -5.07 1.63
CA VAL A 73 -3.04 -3.64 1.71
C VAL A 73 -2.60 -3.12 3.08
N LYS A 74 -1.69 -2.14 3.10
CA LYS A 74 -1.10 -1.63 4.35
C LYS A 74 -2.09 -0.82 5.19
N ASN A 75 -2.72 0.19 4.59
CA ASN A 75 -3.59 1.16 5.25
C ASN A 75 -4.88 1.37 4.42
N PRO A 76 -5.96 0.59 4.64
CA PRO A 76 -7.18 0.70 3.83
C PRO A 76 -7.80 2.10 3.80
N TRP A 77 -7.69 2.87 4.89
CA TRP A 77 -8.18 4.25 4.97
C TRP A 77 -7.46 5.25 4.06
N ARG A 78 -6.40 4.83 3.36
CA ARG A 78 -5.66 5.60 2.35
C ARG A 78 -5.86 5.05 0.94
N LEU A 79 -6.87 4.20 0.73
CA LEU A 79 -7.09 3.50 -0.53
C LEU A 79 -8.44 3.88 -1.16
N VAL A 80 -8.38 4.28 -2.42
CA VAL A 80 -9.55 4.45 -3.29
C VAL A 80 -9.41 3.49 -4.47
N ILE A 81 -10.45 2.72 -4.76
CA ILE A 81 -10.56 1.83 -5.92
C ILE A 81 -11.91 2.11 -6.60
N GLY A 82 -11.88 2.37 -7.90
CA GLY A 82 -13.07 2.53 -8.74
C GLY A 82 -13.84 1.24 -8.99
N ASP A 83 -14.67 1.26 -10.02
CA ASP A 83 -15.52 0.13 -10.39
C ASP A 83 -14.78 -0.86 -11.28
N HIS A 84 -15.13 -2.14 -11.18
CA HIS A 84 -14.66 -3.22 -12.05
C HIS A 84 -13.13 -3.41 -12.11
N CYS A 85 -12.45 -3.23 -10.98
CA CYS A 85 -10.99 -3.39 -10.88
C CYS A 85 -10.58 -4.80 -10.45
N TRP A 86 -9.43 -5.26 -10.94
CA TRP A 86 -8.91 -6.60 -10.69
C TRP A 86 -7.54 -6.52 -10.03
N LEU A 87 -7.44 -7.06 -8.82
CA LEU A 87 -6.18 -7.21 -8.08
C LEU A 87 -5.73 -8.67 -8.17
N GLY A 88 -4.67 -8.90 -8.94
CA GLY A 88 -4.01 -10.18 -9.13
C GLY A 88 -3.45 -10.77 -7.84
N GLU A 89 -3.09 -12.05 -7.88
CA GLU A 89 -2.54 -12.75 -6.72
C GLU A 89 -1.26 -12.07 -6.23
N ALA A 90 -1.07 -11.99 -4.91
CA ALA A 90 0.12 -11.43 -4.28
C ALA A 90 0.44 -9.94 -4.59
N VAL A 91 -0.50 -9.19 -5.20
CA VAL A 91 -0.38 -7.73 -5.32
C VAL A 91 -0.17 -7.11 -3.95
N TRP A 92 0.76 -6.16 -3.84
CA TRP A 92 1.01 -5.43 -2.60
C TRP A 92 0.86 -3.92 -2.79
N ILE A 93 -0.11 -3.35 -2.09
CA ILE A 93 -0.36 -1.93 -1.99
C ILE A 93 0.20 -1.45 -0.65
N ASP A 94 1.45 -0.98 -0.64
CA ASP A 94 2.13 -0.39 0.53
C ASP A 94 1.86 1.12 0.61
N ASN A 95 0.62 1.45 0.98
CA ASN A 95 0.09 2.81 0.97
C ASN A 95 0.31 3.56 2.30
N LEU A 96 1.58 3.89 2.61
CA LEU A 96 1.95 4.90 3.60
C LEU A 96 1.40 6.31 3.23
N ALA A 97 1.25 6.63 1.95
CA ALA A 97 0.47 7.78 1.46
C ALA A 97 -0.79 7.30 0.71
N ASN A 98 -1.56 8.24 0.14
CA ASN A 98 -2.78 7.87 -0.58
C ASN A 98 -2.47 7.12 -1.88
N VAL A 99 -3.29 6.10 -2.16
CA VAL A 99 -3.34 5.41 -3.46
C VAL A 99 -4.75 5.53 -4.02
N ARG A 100 -4.86 6.04 -5.25
CA ARG A 100 -6.09 6.11 -6.01
C ARG A 100 -5.97 5.20 -7.23
N ILE A 101 -6.91 4.29 -7.35
CA ILE A 101 -7.07 3.39 -8.49
C ILE A 101 -8.41 3.75 -9.12
N GLY A 102 -8.39 4.15 -10.39
CA GLY A 102 -9.57 4.44 -11.20
C GLY A 102 -10.45 3.20 -11.41
N SER A 103 -11.38 3.29 -12.34
CA SER A 103 -12.24 2.19 -12.77
C SER A 103 -11.60 1.39 -13.89
N HIS A 104 -11.99 0.11 -14.02
CA HIS A 104 -11.47 -0.81 -15.04
C HIS A 104 -9.94 -1.01 -14.99
N VAL A 105 -9.32 -0.85 -13.81
CA VAL A 105 -7.88 -1.04 -13.62
C VAL A 105 -7.56 -2.49 -13.30
N THR A 106 -6.51 -3.02 -13.91
CA THR A 106 -5.97 -4.35 -13.60
C THR A 106 -4.55 -4.23 -13.06
N LEU A 107 -4.31 -4.81 -11.89
CA LEU A 107 -2.98 -5.08 -11.36
C LEU A 107 -2.68 -6.57 -11.51
N SER A 108 -1.70 -6.91 -12.34
CA SER A 108 -1.26 -8.30 -12.50
C SER A 108 -0.59 -8.84 -11.23
N GLN A 109 -0.38 -10.15 -11.22
CA GLN A 109 0.14 -10.89 -10.08
C GLN A 109 1.48 -10.31 -9.63
N GLY A 110 1.66 -10.16 -8.32
CA GLY A 110 2.89 -9.66 -7.73
C GLY A 110 3.17 -8.16 -7.92
N ALA A 111 2.29 -7.40 -8.60
CA ALA A 111 2.49 -5.97 -8.78
C ALA A 111 2.60 -5.22 -7.43
N LEU A 112 3.48 -4.22 -7.39
CA LEU A 112 3.79 -3.44 -6.19
C LEU A 112 3.39 -1.97 -6.40
N LEU A 113 2.56 -1.44 -5.51
CA LEU A 113 2.29 0.00 -5.41
C LEU A 113 2.88 0.50 -4.09
N LEU A 114 4.05 1.15 -4.16
CA LEU A 114 4.84 1.56 -3.01
C LEU A 114 4.83 3.09 -2.88
N THR A 115 4.10 3.59 -1.88
CA THR A 115 4.10 5.04 -1.56
C THR A 115 5.18 5.42 -0.55
N GLY A 116 5.78 4.42 0.09
CA GLY A 116 6.90 4.58 1.01
C GLY A 116 8.22 4.70 0.26
N ASN A 117 8.99 5.75 0.58
CA ASN A 117 10.37 5.90 0.17
C ASN A 117 11.15 6.60 1.28
N HIS A 118 12.45 6.74 1.12
CA HIS A 118 13.34 7.44 2.03
C HIS A 118 14.21 8.46 1.28
N ASP A 119 14.58 9.54 1.96
CA ASP A 119 15.60 10.45 1.45
C ASP A 119 17.00 9.86 1.72
N TYR A 120 17.53 9.14 0.73
CA TYR A 120 18.85 8.52 0.81
C TYR A 120 20.00 9.52 0.82
N THR A 121 19.74 10.81 0.58
CA THR A 121 20.77 11.86 0.65
C THR A 121 21.03 12.33 2.08
N ARG A 122 20.26 11.84 3.05
CA ARG A 122 20.40 12.18 4.48
C ARG A 122 20.79 10.95 5.30
N SER A 123 21.70 11.16 6.26
CA SER A 123 22.18 10.08 7.14
C SER A 123 21.09 9.49 8.05
N ASP A 124 20.09 10.29 8.44
CA ASP A 124 18.96 9.87 9.28
C ASP A 124 17.84 9.17 8.49
N PHE A 125 18.00 9.02 7.17
CA PHE A 125 17.15 8.23 6.28
C PHE A 125 15.64 8.47 6.48
N PRO A 126 15.17 9.73 6.52
CA PRO A 126 13.78 10.03 6.85
C PRO A 126 12.85 9.55 5.73
N TYR A 127 11.57 9.37 6.05
CA TYR A 127 10.56 9.07 5.04
C TYR A 127 10.47 10.19 3.97
N ARG A 128 10.24 9.76 2.73
CA ARG A 128 9.85 10.58 1.58
C ARG A 128 8.63 9.94 0.91
N LEU A 129 7.45 10.18 1.47
CA LEU A 129 6.22 9.54 1.00
C LEU A 129 5.69 10.22 -0.27
N GLY A 130 5.12 9.44 -1.18
CA GLY A 130 4.52 9.94 -2.42
C GLY A 130 3.19 9.24 -2.74
N GLU A 131 2.19 10.01 -3.16
CA GLU A 131 0.90 9.45 -3.59
C GLU A 131 1.02 8.76 -4.94
N ILE A 132 0.16 7.76 -5.18
CA ILE A 132 0.04 7.07 -6.48
C ILE A 132 -1.39 7.23 -6.98
N THR A 133 -1.54 7.63 -8.25
CA THR A 133 -2.82 7.61 -8.96
C THR A 133 -2.67 6.76 -10.22
N LEU A 134 -3.54 5.75 -10.36
CA LEU A 134 -3.74 5.00 -11.59
C LEU A 134 -5.07 5.45 -12.18
N GLU A 135 -5.03 5.99 -13.40
CA GLU A 135 -6.22 6.44 -14.11
C GLU A 135 -7.07 5.26 -14.60
N ASP A 136 -8.26 5.56 -15.10
CA ASP A 136 -9.20 4.56 -15.62
C ASP A 136 -8.57 3.73 -16.76
N GLY A 137 -8.83 2.42 -16.74
CA GLY A 137 -8.38 1.48 -17.78
C GLY A 137 -6.88 1.12 -17.73
N VAL A 138 -6.13 1.60 -16.74
CA VAL A 138 -4.71 1.24 -16.56
C VAL A 138 -4.56 -0.28 -16.37
N TRP A 139 -3.51 -0.84 -16.99
CA TRP A 139 -3.05 -2.19 -16.72
C TRP A 139 -1.58 -2.16 -16.28
N VAL A 140 -1.31 -2.71 -15.09
CA VAL A 140 0.04 -2.92 -14.58
C VAL A 140 0.39 -4.39 -14.75
N GLY A 141 1.43 -4.67 -15.56
CA GLY A 141 1.96 -6.01 -15.80
C GLY A 141 2.65 -6.65 -14.59
N ALA A 142 2.98 -7.93 -14.72
CA ALA A 142 3.78 -8.68 -13.75
C ALA A 142 5.28 -8.50 -14.03
#